data_AF-A0ABC9TQ78-F1
#
_entry.id   AF-A0ABC9TQ78-F1
#
_cell.length_a   1.000
_cell.length_b   1.000
_cell.length_c   1.000
_cell.angle_alpha   90.00
_cell.angle_beta   90.00
_cell.angle_gamma   90.00
#
_symmetry.space_group_name_H-M   'P 1'
#
loop_
_entity.id
_entity.type
_entity.pdbx_description
1 polymer ?
#
loop_
_entity_poly.entity_id
_entity_poly.type
_entity_poly.pdbx_seq_one_letter_code
_entity_poly.pdbx_strand_id
1 'polypeptide(L)'
;MGLFSRKPKFVYEFSGCESFIQKEVKDPYELVNHLIDENNRFRRDYLKGNVTITKVKNDLKAQVYYSEVIHLPQEESFNWLDALSPFFTKKPLTYSVNETLVSDPEHEAVEKEVQKEEQESKPLTLEDFESELFHTEKTESVSEPVSEEVTVPSESTREETREKECTTIQDKTSETPDMIQVSKEVFEALQTELKEQREEMNRLTRNLQSMNITELVETAFFTEKLITEREESQAQSEQDKLSEHMEQLTTVSKHDTIVQDVLLSTKAEVSQVLMTFVEKETAKIKEEIQELDKRGLIKEEFTKRLKMEEEQQLNELSQQLSKQKEESIQEENLRHQQRLQEIDQVFQNKSEEQVVAIKTTYKNKLDSSIKEEYDKQTEQLSRILQGKMDELQLRQQAINTGLESNFKEALAEFNREHSQVIEEVERKKQCAPIDLTKWRKVKEA
;
A
#
# COMPACT_ATOMS: atom_id res chain seq x y z
N MET A 1 24.81 -15.13 46.68
CA MET A 1 24.74 -16.52 46.18
C MET A 1 24.17 -16.49 44.77
N GLY A 2 25.01 -16.71 43.76
CA GLY A 2 24.56 -16.79 42.37
C GLY A 2 23.82 -18.10 42.16
N LEU A 3 22.50 -18.04 42.07
CA LEU A 3 21.67 -19.16 41.64
C LEU A 3 22.12 -19.55 40.23
N PHE A 4 22.64 -20.77 40.09
CA PHE A 4 22.90 -21.39 38.79
C PHE A 4 21.58 -21.53 38.04
N SER A 5 21.18 -20.49 37.31
CA SER A 5 20.08 -20.57 36.37
C SER A 5 20.50 -21.51 35.25
N ARG A 6 19.79 -22.63 35.12
CA ARG A 6 19.95 -23.55 33.99
C ARG A 6 19.72 -22.74 32.72
N LYS A 7 20.61 -22.87 31.73
CA LYS A 7 20.41 -22.21 30.44
C LYS A 7 19.04 -22.63 29.87
N PRO A 8 18.23 -21.67 29.40
CA PRO A 8 16.91 -21.96 28.88
C PRO A 8 17.04 -22.89 27.68
N LYS A 9 16.19 -23.90 27.59
CA LYS A 9 16.25 -24.94 26.56
C LYS A 9 15.87 -24.40 25.17
N PHE A 10 15.05 -23.36 25.13
CA PHE A 10 14.54 -22.72 23.93
C PHE A 10 14.68 -21.19 24.04
N VAL A 11 14.78 -20.53 22.90
CA VAL A 11 14.75 -19.08 22.72
C VAL A 11 13.74 -18.77 21.63
N TYR A 12 13.02 -17.66 21.77
CA TYR A 12 12.06 -17.19 20.78
C TYR A 12 12.64 -15.97 20.07
N GLU A 13 12.68 -16.05 18.74
CA GLU A 13 13.19 -15.00 17.86
C GLU A 13 12.02 -14.38 17.09
N PHE A 14 12.10 -13.06 16.85
CA PHE A 14 11.05 -12.29 16.19
C PHE A 14 11.60 -11.64 14.93
N SER A 15 10.85 -11.71 13.83
CA SER A 15 11.20 -11.10 12.54
C SER A 15 9.96 -10.61 11.79
N GLY A 16 10.14 -9.86 10.70
CA GLY A 16 9.05 -9.44 9.81
C GLY A 16 8.42 -8.06 10.11
N CYS A 17 8.66 -7.47 11.29
CA CYS A 17 8.18 -6.13 11.61
C CYS A 17 9.30 -5.26 12.23
N GLU A 18 9.65 -4.16 11.56
CA GLU A 18 10.70 -3.22 12.03
C GLU A 18 10.26 -2.45 13.28
N SER A 19 8.97 -2.18 13.41
CA SER A 19 8.40 -1.45 14.54
C SER A 19 8.18 -2.33 15.78
N PHE A 20 8.48 -3.63 15.71
CA PHE A 20 8.35 -4.56 16.82
C PHE A 20 9.61 -4.54 17.70
N ILE A 21 9.45 -4.42 19.02
CA ILE A 21 10.61 -4.38 19.92
C ILE A 21 11.16 -5.79 20.08
N GLN A 22 12.36 -6.00 19.56
CA GLN A 22 13.09 -7.25 19.74
C GLN A 22 13.51 -7.41 21.21
N LYS A 23 13.02 -8.47 21.84
CA LYS A 23 13.37 -8.86 23.20
C LYS A 23 13.80 -10.32 23.20
N GLU A 24 14.86 -10.64 23.93
CA GLU A 24 15.29 -12.04 24.09
C GLU A 24 14.32 -12.74 25.06
N VAL A 25 13.39 -13.51 24.51
CA VAL A 25 12.37 -14.23 25.29
C VAL A 25 12.79 -15.69 25.47
N LYS A 26 12.74 -16.18 26.71
CA LYS A 26 13.28 -17.50 27.09
C LYS A 26 12.21 -18.48 27.57
N ASP A 27 11.01 -18.00 27.81
CA ASP A 27 9.88 -18.77 28.34
C ASP A 27 8.61 -18.51 27.52
N PRO A 28 7.77 -19.53 27.24
CA PRO A 28 6.55 -19.32 26.47
C PRO A 28 5.52 -18.41 27.17
N TYR A 29 5.49 -18.32 28.51
CA TYR A 29 4.61 -17.35 29.17
C TYR A 29 5.16 -15.92 29.05
N GLU A 30 6.48 -15.76 29.05
CA GLU A 30 7.12 -14.48 28.76
C GLU A 30 6.85 -14.03 27.31
N LEU A 31 6.76 -14.97 26.36
CA LEU A 31 6.36 -14.71 24.97
C LEU A 31 4.95 -14.15 24.89
N VAL A 32 3.99 -14.79 25.56
CA VAL A 32 2.59 -14.34 25.61
C VAL A 32 2.49 -12.93 26.16
N ASN A 33 3.14 -12.66 27.31
CA ASN A 33 3.11 -11.34 27.93
C ASN A 33 3.76 -10.27 27.04
N HIS A 34 4.90 -10.60 26.40
CA HIS A 34 5.58 -9.68 25.49
C HIS A 34 4.68 -9.32 24.29
N LEU A 35 3.98 -10.30 23.71
CA LEU A 35 3.05 -10.05 22.61
C LEU A 35 1.81 -9.24 23.03
N ILE A 36 1.29 -9.46 24.24
CA ILE A 36 0.20 -8.64 24.79
C ILE A 36 0.64 -7.17 24.95
N ASP A 37 1.84 -6.95 25.51
CA ASP A 37 2.39 -5.61 25.69
C ASP A 37 2.63 -4.89 24.36
N GLU A 38 3.20 -5.61 23.38
CA GLU A 38 3.42 -5.09 22.02
C GLU A 38 2.08 -4.85 21.31
N ASN A 39 1.09 -5.74 21.45
CA ASN A 39 -0.25 -5.55 20.89
C ASN A 39 -0.88 -4.26 21.40
N ASN A 40 -0.79 -4.00 22.71
CA ASN A 40 -1.29 -2.79 23.34
C ASN A 40 -0.53 -1.53 22.86
N ARG A 41 0.78 -1.64 22.60
CA ARG A 41 1.53 -0.53 21.99
C ARG A 41 1.08 -0.28 20.55
N PHE A 42 0.97 -1.32 19.73
CA PHE A 42 0.53 -1.18 18.33
C PHE A 42 -0.86 -0.55 18.23
N ARG A 43 -1.80 -0.89 19.14
CA ARG A 43 -3.10 -0.22 19.23
C ARG A 43 -2.99 1.25 19.61
N ARG A 44 -2.17 1.58 20.60
CA ARG A 44 -1.98 2.96 21.10
C ARG A 44 -1.35 3.88 20.05
N ASP A 45 -0.36 3.36 19.34
CA ASP A 45 0.42 4.10 18.36
C ASP A 45 -0.17 3.98 16.93
N TYR A 46 -1.33 3.32 16.79
CA TYR A 46 -2.04 3.06 15.52
C TYR A 46 -1.16 2.37 14.46
N LEU A 47 -0.27 1.48 14.90
CA LEU A 47 0.63 0.71 14.05
C LEU A 47 -0.02 -0.62 13.63
N LYS A 48 0.31 -1.11 12.44
CA LYS A 48 -0.07 -2.45 11.94
C LYS A 48 1.16 -3.16 11.41
N GLY A 49 1.27 -4.47 11.65
CA GLY A 49 2.40 -5.24 11.14
C GLY A 49 2.29 -6.74 11.39
N ASN A 50 3.07 -7.50 10.63
CA ASN A 50 3.10 -8.96 10.73
C ASN A 50 4.40 -9.38 11.43
N VAL A 51 4.27 -10.10 12.54
CA VAL A 51 5.40 -10.57 13.34
C VAL A 51 5.52 -12.07 13.17
N THR A 52 6.64 -12.51 12.61
CA THR A 52 7.01 -13.93 12.56
C THR A 52 7.72 -14.30 13.84
N ILE A 53 7.16 -15.25 14.58
CA ILE A 53 7.72 -15.80 15.80
C ILE A 53 8.39 -17.12 15.45
N THR A 54 9.64 -17.30 15.84
CA THR A 54 10.40 -18.52 15.58
C THR A 54 10.90 -19.11 16.89
N LYS A 55 10.53 -20.36 17.19
CA LYS A 55 11.01 -21.12 18.33
C LYS A 55 12.28 -21.85 17.97
N VAL A 56 13.39 -21.47 18.58
CA VAL A 56 14.72 -22.04 18.32
C VAL A 56 15.21 -22.78 19.57
N LYS A 57 15.86 -23.91 19.39
CA LYS A 57 16.55 -24.61 20.49
C LYS A 57 17.88 -23.94 20.79
N ASN A 58 18.15 -23.70 22.07
CA ASN A 58 19.38 -23.04 22.53
C ASN A 58 20.57 -24.01 22.53
N ASP A 59 20.96 -24.49 21.34
CA ASP A 59 22.16 -25.29 21.10
C ASP A 59 22.99 -24.70 19.96
N LEU A 60 24.23 -25.19 19.79
CA LEU A 60 25.18 -24.70 18.78
C LEU A 60 24.67 -24.82 17.32
N LYS A 61 23.62 -25.60 17.09
CA LYS A 61 23.05 -25.86 15.76
C LYS A 61 21.79 -25.04 15.49
N ALA A 62 21.29 -24.28 16.47
CA ALA A 62 20.11 -23.41 16.37
C ALA A 62 18.93 -24.09 15.64
N GLN A 63 18.57 -25.30 16.06
CA GLN A 63 17.50 -26.04 15.40
C GLN A 63 16.14 -25.34 15.62
N VAL A 64 15.46 -25.00 14.52
CA VAL A 64 14.10 -24.44 14.54
C VAL A 64 13.08 -25.53 14.84
N TYR A 65 12.18 -25.26 15.79
CA TYR A 65 11.15 -26.21 16.26
C TYR A 65 9.75 -25.89 15.74
N TYR A 66 9.44 -24.61 15.62
CA TYR A 66 8.14 -24.12 15.19
C TYR A 66 8.27 -22.64 14.80
N SER A 67 7.48 -22.19 13.84
CA SER A 67 7.36 -20.78 13.49
C SER A 67 5.93 -20.47 13.06
N GLU A 68 5.45 -19.28 13.43
CA GLU A 68 4.10 -18.80 13.15
C GLU A 68 4.13 -17.30 12.90
N VAL A 69 3.27 -16.82 11.99
CA VAL A 69 3.11 -15.40 11.69
C VAL A 69 1.87 -14.89 12.41
N ILE A 70 2.02 -13.83 13.20
CA ILE A 70 0.93 -13.18 13.92
C ILE A 70 0.78 -11.76 13.42
N HIS A 71 -0.46 -11.37 13.11
CA HIS A 71 -0.81 -10.01 12.76
C HIS A 71 -1.00 -9.17 14.03
N LEU A 72 -0.46 -7.96 14.08
CA LEU A 72 -0.69 -6.99 15.15
C LEU A 72 -1.31 -5.71 14.56
N PRO A 73 -2.27 -5.06 15.23
CA PRO A 73 -2.84 -5.46 16.52
C PRO A 73 -4.02 -6.43 16.36
N GLN A 74 -4.16 -7.35 17.33
CA GLN A 74 -5.31 -8.23 17.52
C GLN A 74 -6.40 -7.57 18.38
N GLU A 75 -7.63 -8.07 18.26
CA GLU A 75 -8.79 -7.64 19.06
C GLU A 75 -8.60 -7.85 20.57
N GLU A 76 -9.37 -7.13 21.39
CA GLU A 76 -9.31 -7.26 22.86
C GLU A 76 -9.77 -8.64 23.37
N SER A 77 -10.62 -9.31 22.60
CA SER A 77 -11.14 -10.66 22.85
C SER A 77 -10.16 -11.76 22.45
N PHE A 78 -9.03 -11.44 21.81
CA PHE A 78 -8.12 -12.43 21.25
C PHE A 78 -7.47 -13.29 22.33
N ASN A 79 -7.65 -14.62 22.23
CA ASN A 79 -7.11 -15.56 23.19
C ASN A 79 -5.65 -15.93 22.87
N TRP A 80 -4.73 -15.12 23.39
CA TRP A 80 -3.28 -15.30 23.21
C TRP A 80 -2.75 -16.66 23.64
N LEU A 81 -3.31 -17.27 24.69
CA LEU A 81 -2.85 -18.56 25.18
C LEU A 81 -3.23 -19.71 24.25
N ASP A 82 -4.39 -19.61 23.61
CA ASP A 82 -4.87 -20.61 22.66
C ASP A 82 -4.12 -20.51 21.32
N ALA A 83 -3.99 -19.28 20.79
CA ALA A 83 -3.25 -19.02 19.56
C ALA A 83 -1.77 -19.46 19.69
N LEU A 84 -1.12 -19.16 20.81
CA LEU A 84 0.29 -19.52 21.04
C LEU A 84 0.47 -20.91 21.64
N SER A 85 -0.60 -21.71 21.78
CA SER A 85 -0.54 -23.07 22.33
C SER A 85 0.51 -23.97 21.64
N PRO A 86 0.77 -23.88 20.32
CA PRO A 86 1.81 -24.67 19.66
C PRO A 86 3.22 -24.39 20.19
N PHE A 87 3.49 -23.17 20.67
CA PHE A 87 4.78 -22.78 21.24
C PHE A 87 5.06 -23.42 22.61
N PHE A 88 4.06 -23.99 23.29
CA PHE A 88 4.25 -24.76 24.53
C PHE A 88 4.71 -26.20 24.28
N THR A 89 4.60 -26.69 23.04
CA THR A 89 4.93 -28.08 22.72
C THR A 89 6.43 -28.35 22.73
N LYS A 90 6.82 -29.56 23.16
CA LYS A 90 8.23 -30.01 23.23
C LYS A 90 8.71 -30.76 21.98
N LYS A 91 7.79 -31.06 21.06
CA LYS A 91 8.06 -31.79 19.81
C LYS A 91 8.23 -30.77 18.68
N PRO A 92 9.13 -31.01 17.70
CA PRO A 92 9.17 -30.20 16.50
C PRO A 92 7.86 -30.37 15.73
N LEU A 93 7.28 -29.27 15.30
CA LEU A 93 6.08 -29.23 14.48
C LEU A 93 6.51 -28.81 13.06
N THR A 94 6.03 -29.54 12.04
CA THR A 94 6.32 -29.21 10.65
C THR A 94 5.64 -27.90 10.28
N TYR A 95 6.36 -27.07 9.53
CA TYR A 95 5.89 -25.79 9.00
C TYR A 95 4.59 -25.96 8.20
N SER A 96 3.48 -25.41 8.69
CA SER A 96 2.36 -25.00 7.85
C SER A 96 2.12 -23.53 8.10
N VAL A 97 2.06 -22.74 7.02
CA VAL A 97 1.61 -21.35 7.06
C VAL A 97 0.10 -21.41 7.26
N ASN A 98 -0.32 -21.51 8.52
CA ASN A 98 -1.70 -21.21 8.86
C ASN A 98 -1.76 -19.70 9.05
N GLU A 99 -2.12 -19.02 7.96
CA GLU A 99 -2.50 -17.61 8.00
C GLU A 99 -3.73 -17.52 8.91
N THR A 100 -3.64 -16.81 10.03
CA THR A 100 -4.78 -16.57 10.91
C THR A 100 -5.72 -15.63 10.15
N LEU A 101 -6.65 -16.23 9.39
CA LEU A 101 -7.72 -15.49 8.73
C LEU A 101 -8.49 -14.72 9.80
N VAL A 102 -8.71 -13.43 9.50
CA VAL A 102 -9.59 -12.54 10.24
C VAL A 102 -10.96 -13.21 10.33
N SER A 103 -11.37 -13.54 11.56
CA SER A 103 -12.73 -13.99 11.83
C SER A 103 -13.68 -12.80 11.66
N ASP A 104 -14.33 -12.74 10.51
CA ASP A 104 -15.49 -11.88 10.26
C ASP A 104 -16.74 -12.55 10.90
N PRO A 105 -17.49 -11.89 11.80
CA PRO A 105 -18.53 -12.55 12.59
C PRO A 105 -19.89 -12.57 11.88
N GLU A 106 -19.99 -13.09 10.65
CA GLU A 106 -21.29 -13.26 9.95
C GLU A 106 -21.56 -14.63 9.32
N HIS A 107 -20.75 -15.66 9.56
CA HIS A 107 -21.09 -17.02 9.10
C HIS A 107 -20.91 -18.10 10.19
N GLU A 108 -21.78 -18.07 11.20
CA GLU A 108 -22.21 -19.30 11.85
C GLU A 108 -23.25 -20.00 10.98
N ALA A 109 -22.84 -21.01 10.23
CA ALA A 109 -23.55 -22.29 10.10
C ALA A 109 -22.82 -23.20 9.12
N VAL A 110 -22.92 -24.50 9.40
CA VAL A 110 -22.61 -25.66 8.55
C VAL A 110 -21.23 -26.29 8.79
N GLU A 111 -21.30 -27.24 9.73
CA GLU A 111 -20.70 -28.59 9.67
C GLU A 111 -19.29 -28.82 10.20
N LYS A 112 -19.27 -29.27 11.46
CA LYS A 112 -18.42 -30.37 11.90
C LYS A 112 -18.88 -31.67 11.23
N GLU A 113 -17.99 -32.38 10.55
CA GLU A 113 -17.75 -33.80 10.84
C GLU A 113 -16.37 -34.25 10.36
N VAL A 114 -15.70 -34.98 11.24
CA VAL A 114 -14.36 -35.55 11.07
C VAL A 114 -14.51 -36.92 10.41
N GLN A 115 -13.73 -37.23 9.37
CA GLN A 115 -13.08 -38.54 9.26
C GLN A 115 -11.93 -38.59 8.25
N LYS A 116 -10.91 -39.36 8.65
CA LYS A 116 -9.70 -39.74 7.94
C LYS A 116 -10.01 -40.46 6.63
N GLU A 117 -9.18 -40.26 5.62
CA GLU A 117 -8.64 -41.37 4.82
C GLU A 117 -7.32 -40.96 4.16
N GLU A 118 -6.32 -41.83 4.33
CA GLU A 118 -5.06 -41.83 3.60
C GLU A 118 -5.32 -42.18 2.13
N GLN A 119 -4.86 -41.36 1.17
CA GLN A 119 -4.52 -41.87 -0.15
C GLN A 119 -3.26 -41.18 -0.71
N GLU A 120 -2.34 -42.03 -1.13
CA GLU A 120 -1.09 -41.72 -1.81
C GLU A 120 -1.31 -41.16 -3.22
N SER A 121 -0.50 -40.15 -3.56
CA SER A 121 0.10 -39.88 -4.88
C SER A 121 -0.80 -39.66 -6.11
N LYS A 122 -0.82 -38.41 -6.60
CA LYS A 122 -0.45 -38.03 -7.99
C LYS A 122 -0.22 -36.51 -8.09
N PRO A 123 0.75 -36.03 -8.90
CA PRO A 123 0.99 -34.61 -9.09
C PRO A 123 -0.09 -33.98 -10.00
N LEU A 124 -0.68 -32.86 -9.57
CA LEU A 124 -1.57 -32.03 -10.38
C LEU A 124 -0.81 -31.45 -11.58
N THR A 125 -1.34 -31.63 -12.80
CA THR A 125 -0.88 -31.00 -14.04
C THR A 125 -1.75 -29.79 -14.39
N LEU A 126 -1.18 -28.86 -15.18
CA LEU A 126 -1.76 -27.55 -15.50
C LEU A 126 -3.18 -27.61 -16.11
N GLU A 127 -3.58 -28.72 -16.74
CA GLU A 127 -4.92 -28.92 -17.30
C GLU A 127 -6.08 -28.90 -16.28
N ASP A 128 -5.83 -29.18 -14.99
CA ASP A 128 -6.90 -29.14 -13.98
C ASP A 128 -7.32 -27.70 -13.63
N PHE A 129 -6.44 -26.71 -13.83
CA PHE A 129 -6.72 -25.29 -13.58
C PHE A 129 -7.53 -24.63 -14.71
N GLU A 130 -7.44 -25.13 -15.94
CA GLU A 130 -8.18 -24.55 -17.08
C GLU A 130 -9.65 -24.99 -17.11
N SER A 131 -9.99 -26.05 -16.39
CA SER A 131 -11.33 -26.63 -16.33
C SER A 131 -12.29 -25.86 -15.39
N GLU A 132 -11.77 -25.05 -14.46
CA GLU A 132 -12.58 -24.25 -13.52
C GLU A 132 -12.91 -22.83 -14.02
N LEU A 133 -12.30 -22.38 -15.12
CA LEU A 133 -12.47 -21.01 -15.66
C LEU A 133 -13.66 -20.84 -16.62
N PHE A 134 -14.41 -21.90 -16.95
CA PHE A 134 -15.42 -21.87 -18.01
C PHE A 134 -16.82 -22.40 -17.66
N HIS A 135 -17.21 -22.48 -16.38
CA HIS A 135 -18.56 -22.90 -16.01
C HIS A 135 -19.28 -21.94 -15.06
N THR A 136 -19.54 -20.73 -15.54
CA THR A 136 -20.74 -19.96 -15.17
C THR A 136 -21.27 -19.21 -16.38
N GLU A 137 -22.16 -19.87 -17.14
CA GLU A 137 -23.41 -19.26 -17.61
C GLU A 137 -24.19 -20.29 -18.43
N LYS A 138 -25.43 -20.54 -18.00
CA LYS A 138 -26.36 -21.49 -18.59
C LYS A 138 -27.55 -20.68 -19.10
N THR A 139 -27.64 -20.45 -20.41
CA THR A 139 -28.93 -20.28 -21.11
C THR A 139 -28.87 -20.84 -22.54
N GLU A 140 -29.56 -21.97 -22.69
CA GLU A 140 -30.52 -22.31 -23.76
C GLU A 140 -30.20 -22.01 -25.25
N SER A 141 -29.86 -23.07 -26.02
CA SER A 141 -30.47 -23.49 -27.31
C SER A 141 -29.54 -24.52 -28.01
N VAL A 142 -29.88 -25.82 -27.94
CA VAL A 142 -30.51 -26.66 -28.99
C VAL A 142 -29.66 -26.91 -30.25
N SER A 143 -29.32 -28.21 -30.38
CA SER A 143 -29.07 -29.06 -31.57
C SER A 143 -27.76 -28.99 -32.37
N GLU A 144 -26.93 -30.01 -32.08
CA GLU A 144 -26.32 -31.02 -33.00
C GLU A 144 -25.18 -30.68 -33.99
N PRO A 145 -24.29 -31.67 -34.25
CA PRO A 145 -22.88 -31.48 -34.60
C PRO A 145 -22.58 -31.78 -36.08
N VAL A 146 -21.32 -31.61 -36.53
CA VAL A 146 -20.57 -32.54 -37.40
C VAL A 146 -19.20 -31.97 -37.86
N SER A 147 -18.17 -32.80 -37.62
CA SER A 147 -16.92 -33.07 -38.35
C SER A 147 -15.82 -32.03 -38.63
N GLU A 148 -14.63 -32.38 -38.11
CA GLU A 148 -13.35 -32.62 -38.81
C GLU A 148 -12.97 -31.71 -40.00
N GLU A 149 -11.82 -31.01 -39.93
CA GLU A 149 -10.56 -31.57 -40.44
C GLU A 149 -9.35 -30.68 -40.10
N VAL A 150 -8.22 -31.36 -39.92
CA VAL A 150 -6.87 -30.87 -39.63
C VAL A 150 -6.20 -30.42 -40.91
N THR A 151 -5.55 -29.24 -40.94
CA THR A 151 -4.25 -29.07 -41.63
C THR A 151 -3.54 -27.76 -41.27
N VAL A 152 -2.37 -27.89 -40.66
CA VAL A 152 -1.19 -27.00 -40.75
C VAL A 152 -0.13 -27.86 -41.49
N PRO A 153 1.04 -27.38 -41.99
CA PRO A 153 1.62 -26.03 -41.95
C PRO A 153 2.37 -25.60 -43.25
N SER A 154 2.93 -24.37 -43.30
CA SER A 154 4.37 -24.14 -43.54
C SER A 154 4.77 -22.69 -43.84
N GLU A 155 5.87 -22.31 -43.18
CA GLU A 155 6.87 -21.25 -43.39
C GLU A 155 6.94 -20.50 -44.75
N SER A 156 7.21 -19.18 -44.69
CA SER A 156 8.48 -18.60 -45.21
C SER A 156 8.61 -17.08 -44.91
N THR A 157 9.68 -16.77 -44.17
CA THR A 157 10.71 -15.71 -44.33
C THR A 157 10.47 -14.43 -45.18
N ARG A 158 10.76 -13.28 -44.55
CA ARG A 158 11.76 -12.23 -44.93
C ARG A 158 11.27 -10.83 -45.40
N GLU A 159 11.82 -9.80 -44.71
CA GLU A 159 12.16 -8.41 -45.13
C GLU A 159 11.03 -7.49 -45.64
N GLU A 160 11.09 -6.16 -45.62
CA GLU A 160 11.76 -5.09 -44.84
C GLU A 160 11.03 -3.80 -45.33
N THR A 161 10.96 -2.76 -44.50
CA THR A 161 10.67 -1.35 -44.89
C THR A 161 9.31 -1.00 -45.53
N ARG A 162 8.53 -0.10 -44.88
CA ARG A 162 8.51 1.37 -45.14
C ARG A 162 7.16 2.01 -44.77
N GLU A 163 7.27 3.06 -43.96
CA GLU A 163 6.46 4.29 -43.85
C GLU A 163 4.94 4.30 -44.15
N LYS A 164 4.19 4.67 -43.10
CA LYS A 164 3.03 5.58 -43.06
C LYS A 164 1.94 5.40 -44.13
N GLU A 165 0.79 4.87 -43.69
CA GLU A 165 -0.47 5.54 -43.97
C GLU A 165 -1.52 5.27 -42.89
N CYS A 166 -2.26 6.33 -42.59
CA CYS A 166 -3.28 6.42 -41.57
C CYS A 166 -4.58 5.85 -42.15
N THR A 167 -5.16 4.84 -41.51
CA THR A 167 -6.58 4.52 -41.66
C THR A 167 -7.20 4.35 -40.29
N THR A 168 -7.92 5.39 -39.90
CA THR A 168 -8.99 5.39 -38.91
C THR A 168 -9.89 4.18 -39.11
N ILE A 169 -9.89 3.27 -38.13
CA ILE A 169 -11.06 2.46 -37.82
C ILE A 169 -11.38 2.76 -36.36
N GLN A 170 -12.45 3.54 -36.19
CA GLN A 170 -13.20 3.56 -34.95
C GLN A 170 -13.66 2.14 -34.67
N ASP A 171 -13.27 1.58 -33.53
CA ASP A 171 -14.19 0.70 -32.83
C ASP A 171 -14.19 1.01 -31.35
N LYS A 172 -15.41 1.06 -30.83
CA LYS A 172 -15.79 1.58 -29.53
C LYS A 172 -15.74 0.44 -28.53
N THR A 173 -14.99 0.61 -27.45
CA THR A 173 -15.35 0.39 -26.04
C THR A 173 -14.08 0.24 -25.22
N SER A 174 -13.68 1.32 -24.55
CA SER A 174 -12.78 1.26 -23.41
C SER A 174 -13.31 2.26 -22.41
N GLU A 175 -14.05 1.77 -21.42
CA GLU A 175 -14.41 2.53 -20.23
C GLU A 175 -13.15 2.71 -19.40
N THR A 176 -12.58 3.92 -19.43
CA THR A 176 -11.63 4.41 -18.42
C THR A 176 -12.31 5.56 -17.68
N PRO A 177 -12.28 5.61 -16.33
CA PRO A 177 -12.87 6.72 -15.60
C PRO A 177 -12.05 7.99 -15.84
N ASP A 178 -12.76 9.08 -16.10
CA ASP A 178 -12.23 10.41 -16.42
C ASP A 178 -11.15 10.88 -15.43
N MET A 179 -9.93 11.06 -15.94
CA MET A 179 -8.91 11.88 -15.29
C MET A 179 -9.29 13.35 -15.48
N ILE A 180 -9.78 13.99 -14.41
CA ILE A 180 -9.98 15.44 -14.38
C ILE A 180 -8.60 16.12 -14.36
N GLN A 181 -8.13 16.59 -15.51
CA GLN A 181 -6.98 17.49 -15.59
C GLN A 181 -7.38 18.88 -15.11
N VAL A 182 -7.16 19.17 -13.83
CA VAL A 182 -7.27 20.53 -13.31
C VAL A 182 -6.01 21.31 -13.70
N SER A 183 -6.15 22.33 -14.55
CA SER A 183 -5.06 23.20 -14.98
C SER A 183 -4.45 23.95 -13.79
N LYS A 184 -3.14 24.18 -13.82
CA LYS A 184 -2.37 24.83 -12.74
C LYS A 184 -2.95 26.18 -12.29
N GLU A 185 -3.53 26.95 -13.21
CA GLU A 185 -4.19 28.23 -12.89
C GLU A 185 -5.44 28.07 -12.02
N VAL A 186 -6.19 26.96 -12.18
CA VAL A 186 -7.37 26.67 -11.36
C VAL A 186 -6.95 26.23 -9.95
N PHE A 187 -5.82 25.52 -9.84
CA PHE A 187 -5.25 25.16 -8.54
C PHE A 187 -4.73 26.37 -7.76
N GLU A 188 -4.06 27.31 -8.43
CA GLU A 188 -3.57 28.54 -7.80
C GLU A 188 -4.73 29.46 -7.37
N ALA A 189 -5.79 29.57 -8.19
CA ALA A 189 -7.00 30.31 -7.83
C ALA A 189 -7.73 29.69 -6.62
N LEU A 190 -7.79 28.35 -6.55
CA LEU A 190 -8.37 27.63 -5.42
C LEU A 190 -7.55 27.84 -4.14
N GLN A 191 -6.22 27.88 -4.25
CA GLN A 191 -5.33 28.14 -3.12
C GLN A 191 -5.48 29.57 -2.57
N THR A 192 -5.70 30.57 -3.44
CA THR A 192 -5.96 31.95 -2.99
C THR A 192 -7.32 32.09 -2.30
N GLU A 193 -8.35 31.46 -2.85
CA GLU A 193 -9.71 31.45 -2.26
C GLU A 193 -9.71 30.78 -0.88
N LEU A 194 -8.99 29.66 -0.72
CA LEU A 194 -8.85 28.98 0.56
C LEU A 194 -8.13 29.81 1.63
N LYS A 195 -7.17 30.67 1.22
CA LYS A 195 -6.52 31.60 2.14
C LYS A 195 -7.47 32.70 2.60
N GLU A 196 -8.24 33.27 1.67
CA GLU A 196 -9.20 34.33 1.96
C GLU A 196 -10.32 33.83 2.89
N GLN A 197 -10.84 32.62 2.66
CA GLN A 197 -11.83 31.99 3.54
C GLN A 197 -11.28 31.65 4.93
N ARG A 198 -10.01 31.24 5.03
CA ARG A 198 -9.34 31.01 6.33
C ARG A 198 -9.20 32.32 7.11
N GLU A 199 -8.89 33.42 6.44
CA GLU A 199 -8.80 34.74 7.07
C GLU A 199 -10.17 35.24 7.54
N GLU A 200 -11.23 34.99 6.77
CA GLU A 200 -12.59 35.34 7.15
C GLU A 200 -13.12 34.51 8.33
N MET A 201 -12.84 33.20 8.37
CA MET A 201 -13.15 32.33 9.51
C MET A 201 -12.46 32.80 10.81
N ASN A 202 -11.20 33.24 10.70
CA ASN A 202 -10.46 33.80 11.82
C ASN A 202 -11.05 35.16 12.26
N ARG A 203 -11.59 35.96 11.33
CA ARG A 203 -12.31 37.20 11.65
C ARG A 203 -13.62 36.90 12.38
N LEU A 204 -14.38 35.91 11.94
CA LEU A 204 -15.66 35.51 12.54
C LEU A 204 -15.48 34.91 13.93
N THR A 205 -14.45 34.08 14.12
CA THR A 205 -14.08 33.50 15.42
C THR A 205 -13.69 34.60 16.43
N ARG A 206 -12.94 35.61 15.98
CA ARG A 206 -12.56 36.75 16.82
C ARG A 206 -13.77 37.64 17.17
N ASN A 207 -14.75 37.77 16.27
CA ASN A 207 -16.02 38.45 16.54
C ASN A 207 -16.90 37.69 17.55
N LEU A 208 -17.01 36.36 17.43
CA LEU A 208 -17.74 35.51 18.38
C LEU A 208 -17.15 35.56 19.79
N GLN A 209 -15.82 35.57 19.91
CA GLN A 209 -15.14 35.73 21.20
C GLN A 209 -15.33 37.12 21.81
N SER A 210 -15.53 38.16 20.98
CA SER A 210 -15.80 39.52 21.45
C SER A 210 -17.26 39.77 21.90
N MET A 211 -18.19 38.87 21.58
CA MET A 211 -19.60 38.97 21.99
C MET A 211 -19.93 38.18 23.28
N ASN A 212 -18.98 37.44 23.84
CA ASN A 212 -19.19 36.58 25.01
C ASN A 212 -18.71 37.21 26.34
N ILE A 213 -19.00 38.50 26.56
CA ILE A 213 -18.84 39.16 27.87
C ILE A 213 -20.08 39.99 28.19
N THR A 214 -21.09 39.37 28.79
CA THR A 214 -22.06 39.98 29.76
C THR A 214 -22.90 38.82 30.31
N GLU A 215 -22.63 38.28 31.51
CA GLU A 215 -23.24 38.77 32.76
C GLU A 215 -24.76 38.91 32.66
N LEU A 216 -25.50 37.81 32.92
CA LEU A 216 -26.71 37.77 33.74
C LEU A 216 -27.21 36.31 33.83
N VAL A 217 -26.69 35.55 34.81
CA VAL A 217 -27.43 34.40 35.36
C VAL A 217 -27.99 34.86 36.70
N GLU A 218 -29.00 35.71 36.62
CA GLU A 218 -29.92 35.92 37.73
C GLU A 218 -31.09 34.98 37.46
N THR A 219 -31.03 33.81 38.10
CA THR A 219 -32.12 32.83 38.11
C THR A 219 -33.34 33.46 38.79
N ALA A 220 -34.16 34.15 38.01
CA ALA A 220 -35.52 34.50 38.38
C ALA A 220 -36.34 33.19 38.42
N PHE A 221 -36.43 32.61 39.61
CA PHE A 221 -37.50 31.68 39.95
C PHE A 221 -38.82 32.45 39.82
N PHE A 222 -39.45 32.35 38.64
CA PHE A 222 -40.84 32.76 38.46
C PHE A 222 -41.72 31.80 39.27
N THR A 223 -41.99 32.16 40.52
CA THR A 223 -43.07 31.57 41.30
C THR A 223 -44.38 32.09 40.75
N GLU A 224 -44.98 31.31 39.84
CA GLU A 224 -46.33 31.50 39.28
C GLU A 224 -47.40 31.69 40.38
N LYS A 225 -47.11 31.17 41.59
CA LYS A 225 -47.92 31.31 42.80
C LYS A 225 -47.92 32.71 43.43
N LEU A 226 -46.89 33.52 43.19
CA LEU A 226 -46.70 34.84 43.83
C LEU A 226 -47.38 35.97 43.05
N ILE A 227 -47.67 35.75 41.77
CA ILE A 227 -48.36 36.71 40.89
C ILE A 227 -49.88 36.61 41.11
N THR A 228 -50.41 35.40 41.30
CA THR A 228 -51.84 35.14 41.55
C THR A 228 -52.32 35.74 42.87
N GLU A 229 -51.56 35.61 43.96
CA GLU A 229 -51.94 36.19 45.27
C GLU A 229 -51.95 37.73 45.26
N ARG A 230 -51.08 38.37 44.46
CA ARG A 230 -51.00 39.84 44.36
C ARG A 230 -52.14 40.43 43.54
N GLU A 231 -52.53 39.77 42.45
CA GLU A 231 -53.61 40.21 41.57
C GLU A 231 -54.99 40.05 42.23
N GLU A 232 -55.24 38.96 42.98
CA GLU A 232 -56.47 38.77 43.74
C GLU A 232 -56.62 39.81 44.88
N SER A 233 -55.52 40.09 45.60
CA SER A 233 -55.50 41.10 46.67
C SER A 233 -55.75 42.52 46.16
N GLN A 234 -55.28 42.83 44.95
CA GLN A 234 -55.45 44.15 44.34
C GLN A 234 -56.86 44.31 43.75
N ALA A 235 -57.44 43.26 43.18
CA ALA A 235 -58.82 43.25 42.70
C ALA A 235 -59.83 43.40 43.86
N GLN A 236 -59.62 42.73 44.99
CA GLN A 236 -60.46 42.88 46.18
C GLN A 236 -60.37 44.30 46.78
N SER A 237 -59.17 44.89 46.82
CA SER A 237 -59.00 46.27 47.31
C SER A 237 -59.72 47.32 46.45
N GLU A 238 -59.75 47.15 45.13
CA GLU A 238 -60.46 48.05 44.21
C GLU A 238 -61.99 47.90 44.34
N GLN A 239 -62.46 46.68 44.59
CA GLN A 239 -63.89 46.37 44.82
C GLN A 239 -64.38 46.91 46.17
N ASP A 240 -63.56 46.84 47.21
CA ASP A 240 -63.86 47.42 48.53
C ASP A 240 -63.92 48.96 48.50
N LYS A 241 -63.05 49.63 47.73
CA LYS A 241 -63.09 51.09 47.52
C LYS A 241 -64.38 51.57 46.84
N LEU A 242 -64.90 50.77 45.90
CA LEU A 242 -66.19 51.03 45.24
C LEU A 242 -67.35 50.90 46.23
N SER A 243 -67.28 49.96 47.17
CA SER A 243 -68.26 49.81 48.26
C SER A 243 -68.21 50.98 49.25
N GLU A 244 -67.02 51.44 49.65
CA GLU A 244 -66.84 52.62 50.52
C GLU A 244 -67.39 53.91 49.87
N HIS A 245 -67.20 54.11 48.57
CA HIS A 245 -67.77 55.27 47.86
C HIS A 245 -69.31 55.25 47.82
N MET A 246 -69.93 54.07 47.85
CA MET A 246 -71.39 53.92 47.87
C MET A 246 -72.00 54.19 49.25
N GLU A 247 -71.21 53.97 50.32
CA GLU A 247 -71.57 54.34 51.69
C GLU A 247 -71.44 55.86 51.94
N GLN A 248 -70.48 56.54 51.32
CA GLN A 248 -70.23 57.98 51.51
C GLN A 248 -71.29 58.92 50.90
N LEU A 249 -72.19 58.43 50.05
CA LEU A 249 -73.35 59.19 49.52
C LEU A 249 -74.46 59.49 50.56
N THR A 250 -74.21 59.28 51.86
CA THR A 250 -75.23 59.24 52.93
C THR A 250 -75.23 60.42 53.92
N THR A 251 -74.92 61.63 53.48
CA THR A 251 -75.13 62.82 54.32
C THR A 251 -76.35 63.61 53.85
N VAL A 252 -77.55 63.12 54.12
CA VAL A 252 -78.77 63.91 53.90
C VAL A 252 -79.66 63.98 55.14
N SER A 253 -79.99 65.23 55.44
CA SER A 253 -80.66 65.83 56.59
C SER A 253 -81.99 65.20 56.99
N LYS A 254 -82.28 65.27 58.29
CA LYS A 254 -83.54 64.87 58.92
C LYS A 254 -84.66 65.80 58.47
N HIS A 255 -85.60 65.32 57.66
CA HIS A 255 -87.05 65.53 57.82
C HIS A 255 -87.83 64.68 56.81
N ASP A 256 -88.89 64.04 57.32
CA ASP A 256 -89.90 63.19 56.66
C ASP A 256 -89.53 61.70 56.48
N THR A 257 -90.07 60.87 57.39
CA THR A 257 -89.77 59.44 57.53
C THR A 257 -90.17 58.63 56.29
N ILE A 258 -91.24 59.02 55.61
CA ILE A 258 -91.74 58.33 54.40
C ILE A 258 -90.82 58.58 53.21
N VAL A 259 -90.32 59.81 53.04
CA VAL A 259 -89.38 60.17 51.97
C VAL A 259 -88.03 59.50 52.22
N GLN A 260 -87.61 59.40 53.47
CA GLN A 260 -86.41 58.67 53.88
C GLN A 260 -86.50 57.18 53.50
N ASP A 261 -87.62 56.51 53.78
CA ASP A 261 -87.80 55.08 53.47
C ASP A 261 -87.83 54.82 51.97
N VAL A 262 -88.47 55.69 51.18
CA VAL A 262 -88.46 55.58 49.71
C VAL A 262 -87.07 55.84 49.13
N LEU A 263 -86.31 56.79 49.68
CA LEU A 263 -84.93 57.06 49.28
C LEU A 263 -83.98 55.91 49.66
N LEU A 264 -84.20 55.28 50.81
CA LEU A 264 -83.43 54.10 51.23
C LEU A 264 -83.77 52.88 50.36
N SER A 265 -85.03 52.67 50.02
CA SER A 265 -85.47 51.58 49.13
C SER A 265 -84.95 51.76 47.70
N THR A 266 -85.08 52.96 47.14
CA THR A 266 -84.55 53.27 45.79
C THR A 266 -83.03 53.25 45.78
N LYS A 267 -82.35 53.70 46.85
CA LYS A 267 -80.91 53.54 47.02
C LYS A 267 -80.52 52.05 47.02
N ALA A 268 -81.22 51.22 47.79
CA ALA A 268 -80.94 49.78 47.85
C ALA A 268 -81.14 49.13 46.48
N GLU A 269 -82.20 49.49 45.76
CA GLU A 269 -82.49 48.97 44.42
C GLU A 269 -81.44 49.41 43.38
N VAL A 270 -81.08 50.71 43.36
CA VAL A 270 -80.00 51.22 42.48
C VAL A 270 -78.64 50.61 42.83
N SER A 271 -78.35 50.45 44.12
CA SER A 271 -77.12 49.80 44.60
C SER A 271 -77.06 48.34 44.14
N GLN A 272 -78.19 47.64 44.19
CA GLN A 272 -78.27 46.25 43.76
C GLN A 272 -78.13 46.13 42.23
N VAL A 273 -78.76 47.03 41.46
CA VAL A 273 -78.57 47.09 40.01
C VAL A 273 -77.12 47.39 39.65
N LEU A 274 -76.48 48.36 40.32
CA LEU A 274 -75.08 48.70 40.09
C LEU A 274 -74.15 47.54 40.44
N MET A 275 -74.40 46.84 41.56
CA MET A 275 -73.65 45.65 41.96
C MET A 275 -73.74 44.56 40.90
N THR A 276 -74.96 44.25 40.41
CA THR A 276 -75.12 43.25 39.33
C THR A 276 -74.46 43.66 38.01
N PHE A 277 -74.43 44.96 37.70
CA PHE A 277 -73.73 45.48 36.52
C PHE A 277 -72.22 45.34 36.65
N VAL A 278 -71.65 45.70 37.81
CA VAL A 278 -70.23 45.55 38.11
C VAL A 278 -69.83 44.08 38.07
N GLU A 279 -70.61 43.18 38.66
CA GLU A 279 -70.37 41.73 38.60
C GLU A 279 -70.36 41.23 37.15
N LYS A 280 -71.31 41.67 36.32
CA LYS A 280 -71.40 41.27 34.92
C LYS A 280 -70.23 41.78 34.08
N GLU A 281 -69.84 43.04 34.24
CA GLU A 281 -68.67 43.58 33.52
C GLU A 281 -67.36 42.98 34.04
N THR A 282 -67.24 42.74 35.35
CA THR A 282 -66.05 42.08 35.92
C THR A 282 -65.93 40.63 35.42
N ALA A 283 -67.06 39.91 35.30
CA ALA A 283 -67.08 38.57 34.72
C ALA A 283 -66.67 38.60 33.23
N LYS A 284 -67.18 39.56 32.47
CA LYS A 284 -66.83 39.74 31.06
C LYS A 284 -65.35 40.08 30.87
N ILE A 285 -64.78 40.96 31.70
CA ILE A 285 -63.36 41.31 31.68
C ILE A 285 -62.51 40.08 32.02
N LYS A 286 -62.90 39.25 33.00
CA LYS A 286 -62.19 38.01 33.33
C LYS A 286 -62.20 37.01 32.18
N GLU A 287 -63.33 36.88 31.50
CA GLU A 287 -63.47 35.99 30.34
C GLU A 287 -62.60 36.48 29.16
N GLU A 288 -62.59 37.79 28.88
CA GLU A 288 -61.72 38.40 27.87
C GLU A 288 -60.21 38.23 28.21
N ILE A 289 -59.84 38.39 29.49
CA ILE A 289 -58.46 38.14 29.95
C ILE A 289 -58.08 36.66 29.74
N GLN A 290 -58.98 35.73 30.03
CA GLN A 290 -58.72 34.30 29.82
C GLN A 290 -58.55 33.94 28.34
N GLU A 291 -59.35 34.54 27.45
CA GLU A 291 -59.18 34.33 26.00
C GLU A 291 -57.86 34.91 25.46
N LEU A 292 -57.38 36.01 26.03
CA LEU A 292 -56.13 36.65 25.63
C LEU A 292 -54.88 36.04 26.29
N ASP A 293 -55.04 35.25 27.35
CA ASP A 293 -53.91 34.66 28.08
C ASP A 293 -53.27 33.50 27.30
N LYS A 294 -52.19 33.81 26.58
CA LYS A 294 -51.39 32.83 25.83
C LYS A 294 -50.21 32.28 26.64
N ARG A 295 -50.08 32.60 27.92
CA ARG A 295 -48.90 32.20 28.73
C ARG A 295 -48.71 30.69 28.76
N GLY A 296 -49.81 29.92 28.74
CA GLY A 296 -49.76 28.45 28.66
C GLY A 296 -49.07 27.89 27.40
N LEU A 297 -49.09 28.62 26.28
CA LEU A 297 -48.48 28.20 25.01
C LEU A 297 -46.98 28.53 24.94
N ILE A 298 -46.51 29.51 25.71
CA ILE A 298 -45.13 30.00 25.67
C ILE A 298 -44.14 28.86 25.84
N LYS A 299 -44.36 27.98 26.82
CA LYS A 299 -43.44 26.87 27.10
C LYS A 299 -43.28 25.95 25.88
N GLU A 300 -44.37 25.60 25.22
CA GLU A 300 -44.33 24.69 24.07
C GLU A 300 -43.69 25.36 22.86
N GLU A 301 -44.10 26.58 22.52
CA GLU A 301 -43.57 27.33 21.36
C GLU A 301 -42.07 27.62 21.51
N PHE A 302 -41.65 28.05 22.70
CA PHE A 302 -40.25 28.37 22.96
C PHE A 302 -39.38 27.10 22.96
N THR A 303 -39.89 25.99 23.53
CA THR A 303 -39.20 24.70 23.48
C THR A 303 -39.06 24.20 22.05
N LYS A 304 -40.10 24.33 21.21
CA LYS A 304 -40.04 23.95 19.79
C LYS A 304 -39.03 24.79 19.02
N ARG A 305 -39.02 26.11 19.21
CA ARG A 305 -38.06 27.01 18.57
C ARG A 305 -36.62 26.65 18.95
N LEU A 306 -36.34 26.47 20.24
CA LEU A 306 -34.99 26.11 20.70
C LEU A 306 -34.54 24.74 20.19
N LYS A 307 -35.42 23.74 20.15
CA LYS A 307 -35.09 22.43 19.57
C LYS A 307 -34.78 22.50 18.08
N MET A 308 -35.53 23.32 17.33
CA MET A 308 -35.28 23.53 15.91
C MET A 308 -33.92 24.22 15.69
N GLU A 309 -33.58 25.21 16.52
CA GLU A 309 -32.29 25.89 16.46
C GLU A 309 -31.13 24.95 16.83
N GLU A 310 -31.30 24.12 17.87
CA GLU A 310 -30.34 23.07 18.24
C GLU A 310 -30.13 22.07 17.08
N GLU A 311 -31.20 21.57 16.47
CA GLU A 311 -31.12 20.64 15.34
C GLU A 311 -30.44 21.27 14.13
N GLN A 312 -30.72 22.55 13.84
CA GLN A 312 -30.06 23.28 12.77
C GLN A 312 -28.56 23.42 13.03
N GLN A 313 -28.15 23.85 14.22
CA GLN A 313 -26.73 23.96 14.59
C GLN A 313 -26.02 22.61 14.53
N LEU A 314 -26.69 21.53 14.96
CA LEU A 314 -26.13 20.19 14.94
C LEU A 314 -25.95 19.68 13.50
N ASN A 315 -26.87 20.01 12.59
CA ASN A 315 -26.76 19.69 11.17
C ASN A 315 -25.65 20.51 10.49
N GLU A 316 -25.55 21.81 10.77
CA GLU A 316 -24.47 22.66 10.25
C GLU A 316 -23.10 22.15 10.70
N LEU A 317 -22.95 21.80 11.98
CA LEU A 317 -21.72 21.21 12.51
C LEU A 317 -21.42 19.85 11.86
N SER A 318 -22.44 19.00 11.69
CA SER A 318 -22.29 17.69 11.05
C SER A 318 -21.82 17.83 9.60
N GLN A 319 -22.38 18.77 8.83
CA GLN A 319 -21.95 19.06 7.47
C GLN A 319 -20.52 19.59 7.40
N GLN A 320 -20.14 20.49 8.31
CA GLN A 320 -18.76 21.00 8.39
C GLN A 320 -17.76 19.87 8.70
N LEU A 321 -18.07 19.01 9.67
CA LEU A 321 -17.23 17.85 10.00
C LEU A 321 -17.14 16.86 8.84
N SER A 322 -18.25 16.61 8.15
CA SER A 322 -18.25 15.73 6.96
C SER A 322 -17.39 16.32 5.84
N LYS A 323 -17.47 17.63 5.60
CA LYS A 323 -16.66 18.31 4.59
C LYS A 323 -15.17 18.26 4.94
N GLN A 324 -14.81 18.58 6.19
CA GLN A 324 -13.42 18.50 6.66
C GLN A 324 -12.85 17.07 6.58
N LYS A 325 -13.68 16.07 6.90
CA LYS A 325 -13.31 14.66 6.76
C LYS A 325 -13.03 14.31 5.31
N GLU A 326 -13.92 14.69 4.40
CA GLU A 326 -13.78 14.43 2.96
C GLU A 326 -12.52 15.11 2.39
N GLU A 327 -12.29 16.38 2.73
CA GLU A 327 -11.08 17.12 2.34
C GLU A 327 -9.81 16.43 2.83
N SER A 328 -9.79 16.00 4.10
CA SER A 328 -8.64 15.28 4.68
C SER A 328 -8.40 13.94 3.98
N ILE A 329 -9.45 13.21 3.61
CA ILE A 329 -9.35 11.94 2.86
C ILE A 329 -8.81 12.21 1.45
N GLN A 330 -9.30 13.24 0.76
CA GLN A 330 -8.85 13.58 -0.59
C GLN A 330 -7.37 14.00 -0.60
N GLU A 331 -6.93 14.82 0.36
CA GLU A 331 -5.53 15.20 0.49
C GLU A 331 -4.61 13.98 0.73
N GLU A 332 -5.03 13.05 1.60
CA GLU A 332 -4.23 11.86 1.88
C GLU A 332 -4.22 10.89 0.69
N ASN A 333 -5.34 10.72 0.00
CA ASN A 333 -5.41 9.93 -1.22
C ASN A 333 -4.48 10.48 -2.31
N LEU A 334 -4.45 11.81 -2.49
CA LEU A 334 -3.53 12.45 -3.44
C LEU A 334 -2.07 12.22 -3.04
N ARG A 335 -1.75 12.37 -1.75
CA ARG A 335 -0.40 12.11 -1.21
C ARG A 335 0.01 10.65 -1.43
N HIS A 336 -0.89 9.71 -1.18
CA HIS A 336 -0.66 8.29 -1.40
C HIS A 336 -0.44 7.98 -2.88
N GLN A 337 -1.26 8.53 -3.77
CA GLN A 337 -1.10 8.34 -5.21
C GLN A 337 0.24 8.86 -5.71
N GLN A 338 0.66 10.05 -5.28
CA GLN A 338 1.98 10.60 -5.62
C GLN A 338 3.10 9.71 -5.09
N ARG A 339 2.99 9.23 -3.85
CA ARG A 339 4.00 8.35 -3.26
C ARG A 339 4.11 7.01 -3.98
N LEU A 340 2.99 6.44 -4.45
CA LEU A 340 3.01 5.22 -5.26
C LEU A 340 3.72 5.46 -6.59
N GLN A 341 3.42 6.55 -7.28
CA GLN A 341 4.11 6.93 -8.52
C GLN A 341 5.62 7.13 -8.32
N GLU A 342 6.02 7.78 -7.21
CA GLU A 342 7.43 7.93 -6.86
C GLU A 342 8.11 6.57 -6.62
N ILE A 343 7.44 5.66 -5.90
CA ILE A 343 7.96 4.31 -5.66
C ILE A 343 8.14 3.57 -6.98
N ASP A 344 7.13 3.58 -7.85
CA ASP A 344 7.18 2.93 -9.16
C ASP A 344 8.32 3.49 -10.00
N GLN A 345 8.49 4.82 -10.03
CA GLN A 345 9.57 5.46 -10.76
C GLN A 345 10.95 5.07 -10.19
N VAL A 346 11.10 4.99 -8.86
CA VAL A 346 12.35 4.57 -8.21
C VAL A 346 12.69 3.13 -8.56
N PHE A 347 11.71 2.22 -8.52
CA PHE A 347 11.94 0.82 -8.87
C PHE A 347 12.20 0.62 -10.37
N GLN A 348 11.52 1.38 -11.22
CA GLN A 348 11.78 1.41 -12.66
C GLN A 348 13.21 1.87 -12.95
N ASN A 349 13.64 2.99 -12.36
CA ASN A 349 15.00 3.50 -12.51
C ASN A 349 16.04 2.50 -11.98
N LYS A 350 15.79 1.87 -10.83
CA LYS A 350 16.67 0.85 -10.25
C LYS A 350 16.76 -0.40 -11.13
N SER A 351 15.65 -0.81 -11.73
CA SER A 351 15.60 -1.91 -12.69
C SER A 351 16.44 -1.59 -13.93
N GLU A 352 16.23 -0.40 -14.52
CA GLU A 352 16.99 0.07 -15.68
C GLU A 352 18.49 0.16 -15.38
N GLU A 353 18.87 0.71 -14.22
CA GLU A 353 20.25 0.78 -13.77
C GLU A 353 20.88 -0.61 -13.61
N GLN A 354 20.16 -1.56 -12.98
CA GLN A 354 20.64 -2.94 -12.85
C GLN A 354 20.79 -3.64 -14.19
N VAL A 355 19.84 -3.46 -15.11
CA VAL A 355 19.92 -4.02 -16.47
C VAL A 355 21.13 -3.46 -17.21
N VAL A 356 21.39 -2.15 -17.13
CA VAL A 356 22.56 -1.52 -17.73
C VAL A 356 23.85 -2.02 -17.08
N ALA A 357 23.90 -2.15 -15.75
CA ALA A 357 25.05 -2.68 -15.03
C ALA A 357 25.36 -4.13 -15.44
N ILE A 358 24.33 -4.98 -15.52
CA ILE A 358 24.47 -6.37 -15.99
C ILE A 358 24.97 -6.39 -17.44
N LYS A 359 24.34 -5.65 -18.36
CA LYS A 359 24.78 -5.60 -19.76
C LYS A 359 26.23 -5.14 -19.88
N THR A 360 26.63 -4.13 -19.11
CA THR A 360 28.00 -3.60 -19.13
C THR A 360 29.00 -4.61 -18.57
N THR A 361 28.68 -5.28 -17.46
CA THR A 361 29.56 -6.30 -16.89
C THR A 361 29.75 -7.50 -17.83
N TYR A 362 28.69 -7.97 -18.48
CA TYR A 362 28.81 -9.06 -19.46
C TYR A 362 29.52 -8.64 -20.74
N LYS A 363 29.31 -7.40 -21.21
CA LYS A 363 30.09 -6.85 -22.33
C LYS A 363 31.59 -6.81 -21.99
N ASN A 364 31.94 -6.29 -20.82
CA ASN A 364 33.34 -6.23 -20.39
C ASN A 364 33.95 -7.64 -20.21
N LYS A 365 33.18 -8.58 -19.65
CA LYS A 365 33.61 -9.99 -19.55
C LYS A 365 33.83 -10.59 -20.94
N LEU A 366 32.91 -10.37 -21.88
CA LEU A 366 33.02 -10.84 -23.24
C LEU A 366 34.27 -10.27 -23.92
N ASP A 367 34.47 -8.95 -23.85
CA ASP A 367 35.63 -8.29 -24.45
C ASP A 367 36.95 -8.79 -23.84
N SER A 368 36.99 -9.01 -22.51
CA SER A 368 38.17 -9.58 -21.83
C SER A 368 38.42 -11.02 -22.27
N SER A 369 37.40 -11.87 -22.30
CA SER A 369 37.55 -13.28 -22.71
C SER A 369 37.93 -13.41 -24.19
N ILE A 370 37.38 -12.55 -25.06
CA ILE A 370 37.77 -12.48 -26.47
C ILE A 370 39.26 -12.11 -26.59
N LYS A 371 39.70 -11.09 -25.85
CA LYS A 371 41.11 -10.66 -25.85
C LYS A 371 42.03 -11.77 -25.35
N GLU A 372 41.67 -12.42 -24.24
CA GLU A 372 42.44 -13.54 -23.69
C GLU A 372 42.56 -14.71 -24.68
N GLU A 373 41.49 -15.05 -25.40
CA GLU A 373 41.54 -16.08 -26.43
C GLU A 373 42.37 -15.66 -27.65
N TYR A 374 42.28 -14.40 -28.09
CA TYR A 374 43.17 -13.89 -29.14
C TYR A 374 44.65 -13.96 -28.74
N ASP A 375 44.98 -13.60 -27.50
CA ASP A 375 46.35 -13.66 -26.97
C ASP A 375 46.84 -15.12 -26.93
N LYS A 376 46.02 -16.06 -26.44
CA LYS A 376 46.32 -17.51 -26.44
C LYS A 376 46.55 -18.05 -27.85
N GLN A 377 45.67 -17.73 -28.80
CA GLN A 377 45.80 -18.18 -30.17
C GLN A 377 47.05 -17.59 -30.84
N THR A 378 47.35 -16.33 -30.57
CA THR A 378 48.57 -15.66 -31.06
C THR A 378 49.82 -16.35 -30.52
N GLU A 379 49.84 -16.71 -29.23
CA GLU A 379 50.94 -17.50 -28.66
C GLU A 379 51.06 -18.91 -29.27
N GLN A 380 49.94 -19.59 -29.52
CA GLN A 380 49.97 -20.90 -30.16
C GLN A 380 50.52 -20.80 -31.59
N LEU A 381 50.07 -19.82 -32.37
CA LEU A 381 50.55 -19.58 -33.73
C LEU A 381 52.02 -19.19 -33.75
N SER A 382 52.50 -18.39 -32.79
CA SER A 382 53.92 -18.03 -32.70
C SER A 382 54.80 -19.25 -32.39
N ARG A 383 54.36 -20.13 -31.48
CA ARG A 383 55.06 -21.41 -31.20
C ARG A 383 55.08 -22.32 -32.42
N ILE A 384 53.98 -22.43 -33.16
CA ILE A 384 53.91 -23.22 -34.40
C ILE A 384 54.85 -22.64 -35.45
N LEU A 385 54.86 -21.32 -35.63
CA LEU A 385 55.73 -20.63 -36.58
C LEU A 385 57.20 -20.86 -36.24
N GLN A 386 57.57 -20.73 -34.97
CA GLN A 386 58.93 -21.03 -34.51
C GLN A 386 59.29 -22.50 -34.77
N GLY A 387 58.43 -23.45 -34.40
CA GLY A 387 58.67 -24.87 -34.67
C GLY A 387 58.82 -25.19 -36.16
N LYS A 388 58.04 -24.52 -37.04
CA LYS A 388 58.18 -24.65 -38.49
C LYS A 388 59.46 -24.00 -39.03
N MET A 389 59.89 -22.89 -38.44
CA MET A 389 61.16 -22.24 -38.78
C MET A 389 62.35 -23.13 -38.40
N ASP A 390 62.31 -23.75 -37.23
CA ASP A 390 63.32 -24.70 -36.76
C ASP A 390 63.35 -25.96 -37.64
N GLU A 391 62.17 -26.51 -38.01
CA GLU A 391 62.04 -27.64 -38.94
C GLU A 391 62.65 -27.31 -40.32
N LEU A 392 62.37 -26.11 -40.85
CA LEU A 392 62.95 -25.63 -42.10
C LEU A 392 64.47 -25.52 -41.99
N GLN A 393 64.99 -24.95 -40.89
CA GLN A 393 66.42 -24.81 -40.65
C GLN A 393 67.12 -26.18 -40.56
N LEU A 394 66.52 -27.13 -39.85
CA LEU A 394 67.02 -28.51 -39.79
C LEU A 394 67.02 -29.18 -41.17
N ARG A 395 65.95 -29.00 -41.96
CA ARG A 395 65.88 -29.53 -43.32
C ARG A 395 66.92 -28.89 -44.24
N GLN A 396 67.15 -27.58 -44.11
CA GLN A 396 68.18 -26.87 -44.84
C GLN A 396 69.58 -27.40 -44.48
N GLN A 397 69.87 -27.58 -43.19
CA GLN A 397 71.12 -28.19 -42.73
C GLN A 397 71.30 -29.63 -43.25
N ALA A 398 70.24 -30.44 -43.23
CA ALA A 398 70.26 -31.80 -43.75
C ALA A 398 70.53 -31.83 -45.27
N ILE A 399 69.87 -30.95 -46.04
CA ILE A 399 70.10 -30.83 -47.49
C ILE A 399 71.53 -30.37 -47.77
N ASN A 400 72.02 -29.33 -47.07
CA ASN A 400 73.39 -28.85 -47.24
C ASN A 400 74.42 -29.93 -46.90
N THR A 401 74.22 -30.67 -45.82
CA THR A 401 75.09 -31.80 -45.44
C THR A 401 75.05 -32.92 -46.49
N GLY A 402 73.86 -33.23 -47.02
CA GLY A 402 73.70 -34.19 -48.11
C GLY A 402 74.39 -33.74 -49.40
N LEU A 403 74.26 -32.46 -49.78
CA LEU A 403 74.97 -31.87 -50.91
C LEU A 403 76.49 -31.90 -50.69
N GLU A 404 76.98 -31.52 -49.53
CA GLU A 404 78.41 -31.60 -49.18
C GLU A 404 78.94 -33.04 -49.25
N SER A 405 78.17 -34.02 -48.76
CA SER A 405 78.52 -35.43 -48.85
C SER A 405 78.58 -35.89 -50.31
N ASN A 406 77.57 -35.53 -51.10
CA ASN A 406 77.52 -35.85 -52.54
C ASN A 406 78.68 -35.18 -53.30
N PHE A 407 79.05 -33.94 -52.96
CA PHE A 407 80.21 -33.27 -53.54
C PHE A 407 81.51 -33.96 -53.13
N LYS A 408 81.66 -34.38 -51.88
CA LYS A 408 82.84 -35.13 -51.42
C LYS A 408 82.94 -36.48 -52.12
N GLU A 409 81.84 -37.19 -52.28
CA GLU A 409 81.79 -38.46 -52.99
C GLU A 409 82.10 -38.28 -54.47
N ALA A 410 81.49 -37.30 -55.15
CA ALA A 410 81.78 -36.99 -56.55
C ALA A 410 83.24 -36.56 -56.76
N LEU A 411 83.82 -35.79 -55.82
CA LEU A 411 85.25 -35.45 -55.85
C LEU A 411 86.14 -36.66 -55.58
N ALA A 412 85.75 -37.55 -54.67
CA ALA A 412 86.48 -38.79 -54.40
C ALA A 412 86.44 -39.73 -55.61
N GLU A 413 85.28 -39.88 -56.24
CA GLU A 413 85.10 -40.67 -57.46
C GLU A 413 85.86 -40.05 -58.62
N PHE A 414 85.76 -38.74 -58.83
CA PHE A 414 86.56 -38.03 -59.84
C PHE A 414 88.06 -38.22 -59.59
N ASN A 415 88.52 -38.07 -58.36
CA ASN A 415 89.93 -38.30 -58.00
C ASN A 415 90.34 -39.77 -58.22
N ARG A 416 89.43 -40.72 -57.98
CA ARG A 416 89.65 -42.14 -58.23
C ARG A 416 89.76 -42.43 -59.73
N GLU A 417 88.80 -41.98 -60.53
CA GLU A 417 88.81 -42.08 -61.99
C GLU A 417 90.06 -41.41 -62.57
N HIS A 418 90.39 -40.19 -62.11
CA HIS A 418 91.57 -39.47 -62.57
C HIS A 418 92.87 -40.21 -62.19
N SER A 419 92.94 -40.79 -60.99
CA SER A 419 94.08 -41.63 -60.58
C SER A 419 94.19 -42.89 -61.42
N GLN A 420 93.07 -43.55 -61.73
CA GLN A 420 93.03 -44.71 -62.64
C GLN A 420 93.49 -44.34 -64.06
N VAL A 421 93.09 -43.18 -64.57
CA VAL A 421 93.55 -42.68 -65.87
C VAL A 421 95.06 -42.38 -65.85
N ILE A 422 95.58 -41.77 -64.78
CA ILE A 422 97.03 -41.57 -64.59
C ILE A 422 97.74 -42.92 -64.59
N GLU A 423 97.26 -43.88 -63.79
CA GLU A 423 97.84 -45.22 -63.70
C GLU A 423 97.78 -45.94 -65.06
N GLU A 424 96.69 -45.79 -65.82
CA GLU A 424 96.59 -46.38 -67.15
C GLU A 424 97.54 -45.70 -68.16
N VAL A 425 97.73 -44.38 -68.07
CA VAL A 425 98.71 -43.65 -68.87
C VAL A 425 100.14 -44.05 -68.49
N GLU A 426 100.44 -44.21 -67.21
CA GLU A 426 101.74 -44.70 -66.72
C GLU A 426 101.99 -46.15 -67.16
N ARG A 427 100.99 -47.02 -67.06
CA ARG A 427 101.05 -48.38 -67.60
C ARG A 427 101.28 -48.38 -69.11
N LYS A 428 100.63 -47.49 -69.87
CA LYS A 428 100.88 -47.32 -71.31
C LYS A 428 102.31 -46.81 -71.59
N LYS A 429 102.86 -45.93 -70.75
CA LYS A 429 104.28 -45.51 -70.81
C LYS A 429 105.24 -46.66 -70.50
N GLN A 430 104.87 -47.58 -69.59
CA GLN A 430 105.69 -48.74 -69.22
C GLN A 430 105.59 -49.92 -70.22
N CYS A 431 104.41 -50.15 -70.82
CA CYS A 431 104.19 -51.18 -71.84
C CYS A 431 104.63 -50.77 -73.25
N ALA A 432 104.97 -49.50 -73.48
CA ALA A 432 105.63 -49.04 -74.69
C ALA A 432 106.97 -48.38 -74.34
N PRO A 433 108.04 -49.16 -74.06
CA PRO A 433 109.36 -48.63 -74.28
C PRO A 433 109.43 -48.32 -75.78
N ILE A 434 109.60 -47.03 -76.11
CA ILE A 434 109.87 -46.64 -77.48
C ILE A 434 111.20 -47.31 -77.85
N ASP A 435 111.11 -48.45 -78.53
CA ASP A 435 112.25 -49.15 -79.09
C ASP A 435 112.77 -48.35 -80.30
N LEU A 436 113.61 -47.36 -79.99
CA LEU A 436 114.27 -46.49 -80.97
C LEU A 436 115.31 -47.24 -81.83
N THR A 437 115.53 -48.55 -81.63
CA THR A 437 116.48 -49.31 -82.45
C THR A 437 115.91 -49.71 -83.81
N LYS A 438 114.57 -49.73 -83.98
CA LYS A 438 113.94 -50.00 -85.30
C LYS A 438 113.87 -48.78 -86.22
N TRP A 439 114.16 -47.57 -85.72
CA TRP A 439 114.18 -46.33 -86.52
C TRP A 439 115.58 -45.95 -87.05
N ARG A 440 116.63 -46.73 -86.74
CA ARG A 440 118.02 -46.43 -87.17
C ARG A 440 118.50 -47.23 -88.40
N LYS A 441 117.62 -47.86 -89.18
CA LYS A 441 117.95 -48.50 -90.47
C LYS A 441 117.39 -47.77 -91.71
N VAL A 442 117.02 -46.49 -91.58
CA VAL A 442 116.51 -45.66 -92.70
C VAL A 442 117.35 -44.39 -92.92
N LYS A 443 118.46 -44.19 -92.20
CA LYS A 443 119.41 -43.09 -92.43
C LYS A 443 120.84 -43.53 -92.12
N GLU A 444 121.43 -44.22 -93.10
CA GLU A 444 122.86 -44.46 -93.39
C GLU A 444 122.83 -45.43 -94.59
N ALA A 445 123.06 -45.13 -95.87
CA ALA A 445 123.53 -43.98 -96.66
C ALA A 445 124.27 -42.84 -95.97
#